data_AF-A0A5C5PWA2-F1
#
_entry.id   AF-A0A5C5PWA2-F1
#
_cell.length_a   1.000
_cell.length_b   1.000
_cell.length_c   1.000
_cell.angle_alpha   90.00
_cell.angle_beta   90.00
_cell.angle_gamma   90.00
#
_symmetry.space_group_name_H-M   'P 1'
#
loop_
_entity.id
_entity.type
_entity.pdbx_description
1 polymer ?
#
loop_
_entity_poly.entity_id
_entity_poly.type
_entity_poly.pdbx_seq_one_letter_code
_entity_poly.pdbx_strand_id
1 'polypeptide(L)'
;MSHPSQFSLLKKRRFLPFFVTQSLGALNDNLFKQSLILAILYKLSIEGDRGIWVNLCALLFIVPFFLFSALAGQFGEKYAKDRLIRLIKLGEIAIMVVGAIGFAFDHLALMLVALFAMGTHSALFGPVKYSILPQTLHEDELVGGNGLVETGTFLSILAGTIGAGIMLSSSNYTAVVSVVIVSVAVLGYLASRSIPSAPADTPHIRLNWNIFSASWATLRMGLNQTPAVSRSVVGNSWFWFVGAIYLTQIPAYAKDWLYGDETVVTLILTVFSVGIALGSMLCEKLSGRKVEIGLVPFGSFGLTVFGLLLWWHSGQMPHNIQANDWLGVLGFSQAWWVLLDILGLGVFGGFYIVPLYALIQSRTAENERARVIAANNILNALFMVVSAIVTIVLLSVAKLTIPELFLVVSLMNIAVNAYIFKIVPEFSMRFLIWLLSHSLYRVEHKGLDSIPDEGAALLVCNHVSFVDALLIGGAVRRPIRFVMYYKIYNLPVLNFIFRTAGTIPIAGRAEDEAIYEQAFSKIAKYLNEGELVCIFPEGKLTTDGQINEFKAGVRLILERTPVPVIPMALRGLWGSFFSRDPNKGVFRRLWSRVTLVAGAPLTPEEATQKVLRERVIELRGQSL
;
A
#
# COMPACT_ATOMS: atom_id res chain seq x y z
N MET A 1 -7.17 3.20 26.71
CA MET A 1 -7.82 4.41 26.14
C MET A 1 -8.23 4.07 24.71
N SER A 2 -9.48 4.35 24.31
CA SER A 2 -9.94 4.09 22.94
C SER A 2 -9.32 5.12 21.99
N HIS A 3 -8.44 4.66 21.10
CA HIS A 3 -7.75 5.53 20.16
C HIS A 3 -8.71 6.02 19.06
N PRO A 4 -8.62 7.30 18.61
CA PRO A 4 -9.55 7.88 17.64
C PRO A 4 -9.38 7.27 16.25
N SER A 5 -10.46 6.80 15.62
CA SER A 5 -10.48 6.21 14.25
C SER A 5 -9.91 7.13 13.16
N GLN A 6 -9.41 6.60 12.02
CA GLN A 6 -9.04 7.43 10.84
C GLN A 6 -10.11 8.44 10.44
N PHE A 7 -11.39 8.13 10.63
CA PHE A 7 -12.48 9.07 10.33
C PHE A 7 -12.39 10.39 11.13
N SER A 8 -11.59 10.43 12.19
CA SER A 8 -11.23 11.67 12.88
C SER A 8 -10.48 12.66 11.98
N LEU A 9 -9.73 12.20 10.97
CA LEU A 9 -9.06 13.04 9.96
C LEU A 9 -10.07 13.83 9.13
N LEU A 10 -11.25 13.27 8.84
CA LEU A 10 -12.32 13.98 8.15
C LEU A 10 -12.90 15.15 8.97
N LYS A 11 -12.59 15.23 10.27
CA LYS A 11 -12.95 16.38 11.11
C LYS A 11 -11.83 17.42 11.20
N LYS A 12 -10.64 17.13 10.66
CA LYS A 12 -9.47 18.02 10.75
C LYS A 12 -9.43 18.97 9.55
N ARG A 13 -9.29 20.27 9.84
CA ARG A 13 -9.11 21.31 8.81
C ARG A 13 -7.89 21.08 7.91
N ARG A 14 -6.87 20.37 8.40
CA ARG A 14 -5.66 20.05 7.62
C ARG A 14 -5.86 18.96 6.56
N PHE A 15 -6.93 18.17 6.66
CA PHE A 15 -7.16 17.01 5.78
C PHE A 15 -8.49 17.07 5.03
N LEU A 16 -9.59 17.44 5.69
CA LEU A 16 -10.93 17.43 5.07
C LEU A 16 -11.01 18.22 3.74
N PRO A 17 -10.50 19.47 3.63
CA PRO A 17 -10.57 20.21 2.38
C PRO A 17 -9.86 19.50 1.22
N PHE A 18 -8.71 18.89 1.51
CA PHE A 18 -7.96 18.10 0.55
C PHE A 18 -8.73 16.84 0.14
N PHE A 19 -9.27 16.09 1.11
CA PHE A 19 -10.09 14.91 0.86
C PHE A 19 -11.31 15.22 -0.01
N VAL A 20 -12.04 16.31 0.27
CA VAL A 20 -13.19 16.72 -0.53
C VAL A 20 -12.75 17.15 -1.94
N THR A 21 -11.67 17.92 -2.05
CA THR A 21 -11.14 18.38 -3.35
C THR A 21 -10.79 17.21 -4.27
N GLN A 22 -10.09 16.20 -3.73
CA GLN A 22 -9.66 15.05 -4.52
C GLN A 22 -10.81 14.09 -4.84
N SER A 23 -11.77 13.89 -3.92
CA SER A 23 -12.96 13.08 -4.15
C SER A 23 -13.85 13.70 -5.23
N LEU A 24 -14.10 15.02 -5.16
CA LEU A 24 -14.86 15.72 -6.19
C LEU A 24 -14.15 15.73 -7.54
N GLY A 25 -12.81 15.80 -7.57
CA GLY A 25 -12.04 15.61 -8.80
C GLY A 25 -12.28 14.22 -9.40
N ALA A 26 -12.07 13.16 -8.62
CA ALA A 26 -12.31 11.79 -9.10
C ALA A 26 -13.77 11.54 -9.52
N LEU A 27 -14.74 12.16 -8.83
CA LEU A 27 -16.15 12.10 -9.18
C LEU A 27 -16.42 12.75 -10.53
N ASN A 28 -15.98 14.00 -10.69
CA ASN A 28 -16.15 14.75 -11.93
C ASN A 28 -15.50 14.04 -13.10
N ASP A 29 -14.32 13.45 -12.83
CA ASP A 29 -13.59 12.73 -13.84
C ASP A 29 -14.41 11.59 -14.45
N ASN A 30 -15.09 10.84 -13.59
CA ASN A 30 -15.90 9.72 -14.05
C ASN A 30 -17.28 10.17 -14.55
N LEU A 31 -17.88 11.23 -13.98
CA LEU A 31 -19.10 11.82 -14.53
C LEU A 31 -18.91 12.22 -15.99
N PHE A 32 -17.86 13.00 -16.30
CA PHE A 32 -17.62 13.46 -17.67
C PHE A 32 -17.25 12.30 -18.61
N LYS A 33 -16.24 11.50 -18.26
CA LYS A 33 -15.75 10.40 -19.10
C LYS A 33 -16.85 9.38 -19.40
N GLN A 34 -17.60 8.94 -18.38
CA GLN A 34 -18.65 7.94 -18.58
C GLN A 34 -19.84 8.52 -19.32
N SER A 35 -20.19 9.80 -19.09
CA SER A 35 -21.25 10.45 -19.88
C SER A 35 -20.88 10.54 -21.35
N LEU A 36 -19.61 10.84 -21.67
CA LEU A 36 -19.11 10.88 -23.04
C LEU A 36 -19.16 9.49 -23.69
N ILE A 37 -18.66 8.46 -22.99
CA ILE A 37 -18.69 7.07 -23.50
C ILE A 37 -20.13 6.63 -23.78
N LEU A 38 -21.05 6.85 -22.84
CA LEU A 38 -22.46 6.47 -23.03
C LEU A 38 -23.14 7.32 -24.11
N ALA A 39 -22.78 8.60 -24.27
CA ALA A 39 -23.30 9.45 -25.33
C ALA A 39 -22.85 8.94 -26.71
N ILE A 40 -21.57 8.59 -26.87
CA ILE A 40 -21.04 7.94 -28.08
C ILE A 40 -21.78 6.63 -28.38
N LEU A 41 -22.04 5.83 -27.36
CA LEU A 41 -22.66 4.52 -27.52
C LEU A 41 -24.15 4.59 -27.86
N TYR A 42 -24.89 5.58 -27.34
CA TYR A 42 -26.36 5.53 -27.36
C TYR A 42 -27.08 6.80 -27.83
N LYS A 43 -26.44 7.98 -27.80
CA LYS A 43 -27.13 9.27 -28.03
C LYS A 43 -26.64 10.01 -29.26
N LEU A 44 -25.34 9.98 -29.54
CA LEU A 44 -24.72 10.70 -30.63
C LEU A 44 -24.85 9.91 -31.94
N SER A 45 -25.19 10.64 -33.01
CA SER A 45 -25.19 10.10 -34.37
C SER A 45 -23.77 10.09 -34.91
N ILE A 46 -23.06 8.96 -34.73
CA ILE A 46 -21.68 8.77 -35.18
C ILE A 46 -21.65 7.71 -36.27
N GLU A 47 -20.95 8.00 -37.36
CA GLU A 47 -20.68 7.05 -38.44
C GLU A 47 -19.52 6.10 -38.06
N GLY A 48 -19.65 4.81 -38.39
CA GLY A 48 -18.63 3.78 -38.16
C GLY A 48 -18.76 3.01 -36.84
N ASP A 49 -17.73 2.26 -36.49
CA ASP A 49 -17.70 1.43 -35.29
C ASP A 49 -17.51 2.28 -34.02
N ARG A 50 -18.57 2.33 -33.19
CA ARG A 50 -18.58 3.05 -31.91
C ARG A 50 -17.50 2.53 -30.94
N GLY A 51 -17.09 1.27 -31.05
CA GLY A 51 -16.03 0.69 -30.23
C GLY A 51 -14.68 1.39 -30.42
N ILE A 52 -14.38 1.88 -31.63
CA ILE A 52 -13.16 2.64 -31.91
C ILE A 52 -13.13 3.94 -31.10
N TRP A 53 -14.26 4.66 -31.05
CA TRP A 53 -14.37 5.91 -30.31
C TRP A 53 -14.29 5.72 -28.79
N VAL A 54 -14.87 4.64 -28.26
CA VAL A 54 -14.75 4.28 -26.84
C VAL A 54 -13.30 3.94 -26.49
N ASN A 55 -12.61 3.17 -27.32
CA ASN A 55 -11.19 2.87 -27.13
C ASN A 55 -10.31 4.13 -27.22
N LEU A 56 -10.63 5.05 -28.13
CA LEU A 56 -9.97 6.35 -28.22
C LEU A 56 -10.17 7.17 -26.94
N CYS A 57 -11.34 7.14 -26.31
CA CYS A 57 -11.57 7.82 -25.04
C CYS A 57 -10.64 7.29 -23.94
N ALA A 58 -10.49 5.96 -23.82
CA ALA A 58 -9.57 5.36 -22.87
C ALA A 58 -8.11 5.79 -23.13
N LEU A 59 -7.68 5.80 -24.40
CA LEU A 59 -6.34 6.24 -24.79
C LEU A 59 -6.09 7.73 -24.48
N LEU A 60 -7.00 8.62 -24.91
CA LEU A 60 -6.88 10.06 -24.70
C LEU A 60 -6.84 10.44 -23.22
N PHE A 61 -7.48 9.64 -22.36
CA PHE A 61 -7.43 9.85 -20.92
C PHE A 61 -6.09 9.43 -20.30
N ILE A 62 -5.45 8.36 -20.80
CA ILE A 62 -4.22 7.79 -20.22
C ILE A 62 -2.95 8.44 -20.78
N VAL A 63 -2.91 8.77 -22.08
CA VAL A 63 -1.72 9.36 -22.75
C VAL A 63 -1.12 10.55 -21.98
N PRO A 64 -1.90 11.50 -21.45
CA PRO A 64 -1.37 12.62 -20.68
C PRO A 64 -0.47 12.22 -19.50
N PHE A 65 -0.66 11.05 -18.90
CA PHE A 65 0.19 10.58 -17.81
C PHE A 65 1.63 10.33 -18.27
N PHE A 66 1.86 9.89 -19.51
CA PHE A 66 3.22 9.75 -20.07
C PHE A 66 3.84 11.10 -20.42
N LEU A 67 3.02 12.03 -20.90
CA LEU A 67 3.47 13.32 -21.40
C LEU A 67 3.76 14.33 -20.28
N PHE A 68 2.95 14.34 -19.23
CA PHE A 68 2.93 15.46 -18.28
C PHE A 68 3.24 15.09 -16.84
N SER A 69 3.24 13.79 -16.45
CA SER A 69 3.56 13.42 -15.06
C SER A 69 4.97 13.86 -14.64
N ALA A 70 5.97 13.78 -15.52
CA ALA A 70 7.33 14.21 -15.18
C ALA A 70 7.43 15.72 -14.91
N LEU A 71 6.70 16.52 -15.70
CA LEU A 71 6.57 17.97 -15.47
C LEU A 71 5.80 18.23 -14.17
N ALA A 72 4.72 17.48 -13.92
CA ALA A 72 3.94 17.56 -12.70
C ALA A 72 4.78 17.31 -11.43
N GLY A 73 5.66 16.30 -11.47
CA GLY A 73 6.61 16.03 -10.38
C GLY A 73 7.54 17.22 -10.12
N GLN A 74 8.05 17.87 -11.17
CA GLN A 74 8.87 19.07 -11.03
C GLN A 74 8.08 20.28 -10.49
N PHE A 75 6.83 20.46 -10.94
CA PHE A 75 5.96 21.52 -10.43
C PHE A 75 5.62 21.32 -8.95
N GLY A 76 5.37 20.08 -8.53
CA GLY A 76 5.03 19.73 -7.14
C GLY A 76 6.15 20.04 -6.13
N GLU A 77 7.40 20.11 -6.59
CA GLU A 77 8.54 20.52 -5.75
C GLU A 77 8.88 22.00 -5.89
N LYS A 78 8.71 22.58 -7.08
CA LYS A 78 9.05 23.98 -7.34
C LYS A 78 8.06 24.97 -6.72
N TYR A 79 6.78 24.64 -6.79
CA TYR A 79 5.70 25.53 -6.37
C TYR A 79 5.03 25.03 -5.10
N ALA A 80 4.46 25.96 -4.33
CA ALA A 80 3.68 25.61 -3.15
C ALA A 80 2.49 24.73 -3.56
N LYS A 81 2.34 23.57 -2.90
CA LYS A 81 1.40 22.53 -3.31
C LYS A 81 -0.04 23.00 -3.19
N ASP A 82 -0.38 23.79 -2.17
CA ASP A 82 -1.72 24.35 -1.99
C ASP A 82 -2.09 25.30 -3.14
N ARG A 83 -1.17 26.16 -3.57
CA ARG A 83 -1.38 27.07 -4.71
C ARG A 83 -1.49 26.31 -6.02
N LEU A 84 -0.64 25.30 -6.21
CA LEU A 84 -0.64 24.46 -7.40
C LEU A 84 -1.95 23.66 -7.51
N ILE A 85 -2.43 23.06 -6.42
CA ILE A 85 -3.73 22.38 -6.37
C ILE A 85 -4.87 23.33 -6.77
N ARG A 86 -4.91 24.54 -6.20
CA ARG A 86 -5.95 25.54 -6.54
C ARG A 86 -5.91 25.94 -8.01
N LEU A 87 -4.72 26.12 -8.58
CA LEU A 87 -4.55 26.46 -9.99
C LEU A 87 -5.02 25.33 -10.91
N ILE A 88 -4.63 24.09 -10.58
CA ILE A 88 -5.05 22.89 -11.30
C ILE A 88 -6.59 22.76 -11.27
N LYS A 89 -7.22 22.90 -10.09
CA LYS A 89 -8.68 22.86 -9.93
C LYS A 89 -9.41 24.03 -10.62
N LEU A 90 -8.78 25.20 -10.72
CA LEU A 90 -9.33 26.30 -11.53
C LEU A 90 -9.33 25.94 -13.01
N GLY A 91 -8.26 25.28 -13.49
CA GLY A 91 -8.18 24.73 -14.84
C GLY A 91 -9.26 23.69 -15.11
N GLU A 92 -9.62 22.85 -14.13
CA GLU A 92 -10.72 21.89 -14.24
C GLU A 92 -12.05 22.54 -14.61
N ILE A 93 -12.37 23.71 -14.04
CA ILE A 93 -13.59 24.45 -14.39
C ILE A 93 -13.58 24.82 -15.87
N ALA A 94 -12.47 25.35 -16.38
CA ALA A 94 -12.34 25.71 -17.79
C ALA A 94 -12.49 24.47 -18.70
N ILE A 95 -11.88 23.34 -18.33
CA ILE A 95 -11.98 22.08 -19.08
C ILE A 95 -13.43 21.58 -19.09
N MET A 96 -14.13 21.62 -17.94
CA MET A 96 -15.52 21.20 -17.84
C MET A 96 -16.48 22.15 -18.59
N VAL A 97 -16.18 23.44 -18.66
CA VAL A 97 -16.93 24.39 -19.51
C VAL A 97 -16.77 24.02 -20.98
N VAL A 98 -15.57 23.68 -21.44
CA VAL A 98 -15.36 23.19 -22.82
C VAL A 98 -16.13 21.88 -23.05
N GLY A 99 -16.09 20.95 -22.09
CA GLY A 99 -16.87 19.72 -22.13
C GLY A 99 -18.38 19.97 -22.20
N ALA A 100 -18.89 20.91 -21.40
CA ALA A 100 -20.29 21.33 -21.39
C ALA A 100 -20.72 21.97 -22.71
N ILE A 101 -19.88 22.83 -23.30
CA ILE A 101 -20.10 23.36 -24.66
C ILE A 101 -20.15 22.20 -25.66
N GLY A 102 -19.25 21.24 -25.53
CA GLY A 102 -19.27 20.02 -26.34
C GLY A 102 -20.63 19.31 -26.30
N PHE A 103 -21.16 19.03 -25.10
CA PHE A 103 -22.49 18.42 -24.92
C PHE A 103 -23.65 19.30 -25.40
N ALA A 104 -23.60 20.60 -25.17
CA ALA A 104 -24.67 21.52 -25.57
C ALA A 104 -24.84 21.62 -27.10
N PHE A 105 -23.75 21.43 -27.85
CA PHE A 105 -23.73 21.50 -29.32
C PHE A 105 -23.52 20.14 -30.00
N ASP A 106 -23.63 19.02 -29.27
CA ASP A 106 -23.34 17.66 -29.76
C ASP A 106 -21.99 17.54 -30.50
N HIS A 107 -20.99 18.33 -30.09
CA HIS A 107 -19.70 18.45 -30.77
C HIS A 107 -18.67 17.47 -30.21
N LEU A 108 -18.66 16.23 -30.72
CA LEU A 108 -17.79 15.15 -30.25
C LEU A 108 -16.32 15.55 -30.10
N ALA A 109 -15.73 16.25 -31.07
CA ALA A 109 -14.31 16.61 -30.99
C ALA A 109 -13.99 17.54 -29.81
N LEU A 110 -14.90 18.44 -29.41
CA LEU A 110 -14.71 19.28 -28.22
C LEU A 110 -14.76 18.45 -26.95
N MET A 111 -15.65 17.45 -26.89
CA MET A 111 -15.71 16.52 -25.77
C MET A 111 -14.43 15.69 -25.67
N LEU A 112 -13.86 15.23 -26.79
CA LEU A 112 -12.59 14.49 -26.84
C LEU A 112 -11.39 15.37 -26.44
N VAL A 113 -11.36 16.64 -26.86
CA VAL A 113 -10.35 17.62 -26.42
C VAL A 113 -10.47 17.86 -24.92
N ALA A 114 -11.69 18.04 -24.40
CA ALA A 114 -11.92 18.17 -22.97
C ALA A 114 -11.47 16.91 -22.22
N LEU A 115 -11.71 15.70 -22.74
CA LEU A 115 -11.26 14.45 -22.15
C LEU A 115 -9.73 14.35 -22.06
N PHE A 116 -9.01 14.74 -23.12
CA PHE A 116 -7.55 14.79 -23.11
C PHE A 116 -7.01 15.84 -22.13
N ALA A 117 -7.61 17.04 -22.12
CA ALA A 117 -7.24 18.11 -21.20
C ALA A 117 -7.50 17.71 -19.74
N MET A 118 -8.57 16.96 -19.51
CA MET A 118 -8.93 16.40 -18.22
C MET A 118 -7.95 15.28 -17.78
N GLY A 119 -7.52 14.41 -18.68
CA GLY A 119 -6.41 13.49 -18.41
C GLY A 119 -5.11 14.23 -18.06
N THR A 120 -4.85 15.36 -18.73
CA THR A 120 -3.71 16.25 -18.42
C THR A 120 -3.84 16.85 -17.03
N HIS A 121 -5.03 17.32 -16.66
CA HIS A 121 -5.34 17.80 -15.32
C HIS A 121 -5.03 16.72 -14.26
N SER A 122 -5.49 15.47 -14.46
CA SER A 122 -5.27 14.39 -13.49
C SER A 122 -3.80 13.93 -13.43
N ALA A 123 -3.06 13.97 -14.55
CA ALA A 123 -1.62 13.74 -14.58
C ALA A 123 -0.83 14.83 -13.82
N LEU A 124 -1.28 16.09 -13.90
CA LEU A 124 -0.69 17.21 -13.14
C LEU A 124 -1.04 17.13 -11.64
N PHE A 125 -2.26 16.73 -11.31
CA PHE A 125 -2.73 16.66 -9.94
C PHE A 125 -2.12 15.50 -9.14
N GLY A 126 -1.90 14.34 -9.77
CA GLY A 126 -1.46 13.10 -9.11
C GLY A 126 -0.21 13.24 -8.22
N PRO A 127 0.93 13.74 -8.73
CA PRO A 127 2.14 13.92 -7.93
C PRO A 127 1.96 14.87 -6.75
N VAL A 128 1.16 15.92 -6.92
CA VAL A 128 0.88 16.90 -5.87
C VAL A 128 -0.06 16.30 -4.82
N LYS A 129 -1.07 15.53 -5.25
CA LYS A 129 -2.06 14.84 -4.40
C LYS A 129 -1.40 13.95 -3.36
N TYR A 130 -0.44 13.12 -3.78
CA TYR A 130 0.19 12.16 -2.86
C TYR A 130 1.40 12.74 -2.12
N SER A 131 2.05 13.80 -2.63
CA SER A 131 3.21 14.42 -1.96
C SER A 131 2.84 15.43 -0.87
N ILE A 132 1.62 15.97 -0.87
CA ILE A 132 1.11 16.86 0.21
C ILE A 132 0.71 16.09 1.48
N LEU A 133 0.36 14.80 1.36
CA LEU A 133 -0.10 13.99 2.50
C LEU A 133 0.92 13.96 3.64
N PRO A 134 2.21 13.63 3.44
CA PRO A 134 3.15 13.58 4.55
C PRO A 134 3.54 14.96 5.10
N GLN A 135 3.21 16.05 4.38
CA GLN A 135 3.40 17.42 4.89
C GLN A 135 2.27 17.85 5.83
N THR A 136 1.09 17.21 5.72
CA THR A 136 -0.13 17.61 6.42
C THR A 136 -0.56 16.61 7.48
N LEU A 137 -0.09 15.37 7.39
CA LEU A 137 -0.40 14.29 8.31
C LEU A 137 0.83 13.90 9.12
N HIS A 138 0.60 13.42 10.34
CA HIS A 138 1.64 12.76 11.11
C HIS A 138 1.96 11.38 10.50
N GLU A 139 3.14 10.83 10.81
CA GLU A 139 3.54 9.51 10.29
C GLU A 139 2.56 8.39 10.66
N ASP A 140 1.98 8.45 11.87
CA ASP A 140 0.98 7.49 12.34
C ASP A 140 -0.39 7.67 11.69
N GLU A 141 -0.65 8.85 11.11
CA GLU A 141 -1.87 9.15 10.36
C GLU A 141 -1.74 8.78 8.87
N LEU A 142 -0.53 8.53 8.36
CA LEU A 142 -0.27 8.43 6.92
C LEU A 142 -0.99 7.24 6.26
N VAL A 143 -1.03 6.09 6.94
CA VAL A 143 -1.74 4.90 6.43
C VAL A 143 -3.25 5.13 6.40
N GLY A 144 -3.82 5.70 7.47
CA GLY A 144 -5.25 6.02 7.53
C GLY A 144 -5.63 7.13 6.53
N GLY A 145 -4.77 8.12 6.34
CA GLY A 145 -4.93 9.17 5.33
C GLY A 145 -4.95 8.61 3.91
N ASN A 146 -4.00 7.74 3.57
CA ASN A 146 -4.01 7.03 2.28
C ASN A 146 -5.24 6.13 2.14
N GLY A 147 -5.62 5.39 3.18
CA GLY A 147 -6.82 4.55 3.18
C GLY A 147 -8.11 5.33 2.92
N LEU A 148 -8.25 6.53 3.51
CA LEU A 148 -9.36 7.44 3.23
C LEU A 148 -9.31 7.98 1.80
N VAL A 149 -8.15 8.41 1.31
CA VAL A 149 -8.00 8.92 -0.07
C VAL A 149 -8.37 7.85 -1.10
N GLU A 150 -7.91 6.62 -0.92
CA GLU A 150 -8.25 5.49 -1.79
C GLU A 150 -9.76 5.17 -1.71
N THR A 151 -10.31 5.06 -0.51
CA THR A 151 -11.77 4.88 -0.31
C THR A 151 -12.58 5.97 -1.01
N GLY A 152 -12.21 7.24 -0.82
CA GLY A 152 -12.86 8.37 -1.46
C GLY A 152 -12.76 8.33 -2.99
N THR A 153 -11.61 7.93 -3.53
CA THR A 153 -11.39 7.80 -4.98
C THR A 153 -12.31 6.73 -5.58
N PHE A 154 -12.32 5.51 -5.03
CA PHE A 154 -13.15 4.41 -5.57
C PHE A 154 -14.65 4.66 -5.43
N LEU A 155 -15.10 5.20 -4.29
CA LEU A 155 -16.51 5.59 -4.13
C LEU A 155 -16.91 6.72 -5.08
N SER A 156 -15.99 7.64 -5.38
CA SER A 156 -16.24 8.72 -6.35
C SER A 156 -16.28 8.21 -7.79
N ILE A 157 -15.41 7.26 -8.16
CA ILE A 157 -15.47 6.57 -9.46
C ILE A 157 -16.82 5.88 -9.64
N LEU A 158 -17.27 5.15 -8.62
CA LEU A 158 -18.55 4.46 -8.62
C LEU A 158 -19.72 5.44 -8.75
N ALA A 159 -19.77 6.46 -7.88
CA ALA A 159 -20.81 7.47 -7.90
C ALA A 159 -20.86 8.24 -9.22
N GLY A 160 -19.70 8.51 -9.84
CA GLY A 160 -19.62 9.15 -11.14
C GLY A 160 -20.13 8.26 -12.28
N THR A 161 -19.84 6.96 -12.22
CA THR A 161 -20.31 5.98 -13.21
C THR A 161 -21.83 5.80 -13.15
N ILE A 162 -22.38 5.62 -11.94
CA ILE A 162 -23.82 5.53 -11.73
C ILE A 162 -24.50 6.86 -12.11
N GLY A 163 -23.93 7.97 -11.66
CA GLY A 163 -24.42 9.31 -11.96
C GLY A 163 -24.51 9.58 -13.46
N ALA A 164 -23.50 9.19 -14.24
CA ALA A 164 -23.52 9.31 -15.70
C ALA A 164 -24.70 8.56 -16.34
N GLY A 165 -24.94 7.31 -15.93
CA GLY A 165 -26.10 6.53 -16.40
C GLY A 165 -27.43 7.20 -16.10
N ILE A 166 -27.60 7.71 -14.87
CA ILE A 166 -28.81 8.44 -14.45
C ILE A 166 -28.99 9.73 -15.25
N MET A 167 -27.90 10.49 -15.49
CA MET A 167 -28.00 11.74 -16.26
C MET A 167 -28.38 11.48 -17.72
N LEU A 168 -27.87 10.40 -18.33
CA LEU A 168 -28.17 10.08 -19.73
C LEU A 168 -29.55 9.45 -19.97
N SER A 169 -30.20 8.94 -18.94
CA SER A 169 -31.60 8.50 -19.04
C SER A 169 -32.58 9.68 -19.10
N SER A 170 -32.15 10.88 -18.69
CA SER A 170 -32.94 12.11 -18.81
C SER A 170 -33.23 12.49 -20.27
N SER A 171 -34.40 13.07 -20.52
CA SER A 171 -34.76 13.64 -21.82
C SER A 171 -33.91 14.86 -22.19
N ASN A 172 -33.39 15.59 -21.20
CA ASN A 172 -32.53 16.76 -21.39
C ASN A 172 -31.10 16.51 -20.91
N TYR A 173 -30.54 15.35 -21.28
CA TYR A 173 -29.25 14.89 -20.76
C TYR A 173 -28.11 15.87 -21.01
N THR A 174 -28.08 16.55 -22.16
CA THR A 174 -27.00 17.50 -22.52
C THR A 174 -26.91 18.64 -21.51
N ALA A 175 -28.05 19.23 -21.14
CA ALA A 175 -28.12 20.29 -20.13
C ALA A 175 -27.78 19.76 -18.73
N VAL A 176 -28.31 18.60 -18.35
CA VAL A 176 -28.07 17.99 -17.03
C VAL A 176 -26.58 17.69 -16.83
N VAL A 177 -25.96 16.98 -17.78
CA VAL A 177 -24.53 16.65 -17.73
C VAL A 177 -23.70 17.93 -17.66
N SER A 178 -23.98 18.90 -18.53
CA SER A 178 -23.27 20.18 -18.60
C SER A 178 -23.29 20.95 -17.28
N VAL A 179 -24.45 21.07 -16.63
CA VAL A 179 -24.59 21.77 -15.35
C VAL A 179 -23.87 21.01 -14.24
N VAL A 180 -24.03 19.68 -14.18
CA VAL A 180 -23.46 18.86 -13.12
C VAL A 180 -21.93 18.87 -13.17
N ILE A 181 -21.30 18.63 -14.32
CA ILE A 181 -19.82 18.56 -14.40
C ILE A 181 -19.15 19.90 -14.06
N VAL A 182 -19.75 21.03 -14.46
CA VAL A 182 -19.26 22.36 -14.13
C VAL A 182 -19.48 22.66 -12.64
N SER A 183 -20.65 22.30 -12.10
CA SER A 183 -20.96 22.52 -10.67
C SER A 183 -20.02 21.72 -9.76
N VAL A 184 -19.74 20.45 -10.09
CA VAL A 184 -18.80 19.62 -9.34
C VAL A 184 -17.38 20.19 -9.41
N ALA A 185 -16.92 20.68 -10.57
CA ALA A 185 -15.62 21.35 -10.70
C ALA A 185 -15.54 22.62 -9.82
N VAL A 186 -16.59 23.45 -9.83
CA VAL A 186 -16.67 24.67 -9.00
C VAL A 186 -16.62 24.32 -7.52
N LEU A 187 -17.41 23.34 -7.07
CA LEU A 187 -17.37 22.87 -5.68
C LEU A 187 -15.99 22.31 -5.30
N GLY A 188 -15.35 21.57 -6.20
CA GLY A 188 -13.99 21.08 -6.01
C GLY A 188 -12.96 22.21 -5.87
N TYR A 189 -13.07 23.27 -6.67
CA TYR A 189 -12.23 24.45 -6.53
C TYR A 189 -12.50 25.20 -5.22
N LEU A 190 -13.76 25.42 -4.85
CA LEU A 190 -14.13 26.06 -3.58
C LEU A 190 -13.60 25.28 -2.37
N ALA A 191 -13.68 23.95 -2.37
CA ALA A 191 -13.07 23.11 -1.36
C ALA A 191 -11.54 23.29 -1.31
N SER A 192 -10.88 23.37 -2.47
CA SER A 192 -9.42 23.52 -2.57
C SER A 192 -8.89 24.83 -1.97
N ARG A 193 -9.72 25.88 -1.90
CA ARG A 193 -9.36 27.16 -1.28
C ARG A 193 -9.11 27.03 0.22
N SER A 194 -9.73 26.04 0.86
CA SER A 194 -9.57 25.78 2.29
C SER A 194 -8.40 24.85 2.62
N ILE A 195 -7.68 24.34 1.62
CA ILE A 195 -6.45 23.55 1.84
C ILE A 195 -5.40 24.45 2.50
N PRO A 196 -4.79 24.02 3.63
CA PRO A 196 -3.78 24.81 4.34
C PRO A 196 -2.54 25.05 3.49
N SER A 197 -1.74 26.06 3.85
CA SER A 197 -0.48 26.37 3.17
C SER A 197 0.47 25.17 3.20
N ALA A 198 1.01 24.78 2.04
CA ALA A 198 1.95 23.69 1.88
C ALA A 198 3.13 24.18 1.03
N PRO A 199 4.24 24.60 1.66
CA PRO A 199 5.35 25.26 0.97
C PRO A 199 6.01 24.34 -0.08
N ALA A 200 6.73 24.97 -1.00
CA ALA A 200 7.52 24.27 -2.01
C ALA A 200 8.73 23.59 -1.37
N ASP A 201 9.06 22.37 -1.79
CA ASP A 201 10.19 21.61 -1.25
C ASP A 201 11.52 22.13 -1.80
N THR A 202 11.53 22.47 -3.10
CA THR A 202 12.73 22.86 -3.85
C THR A 202 12.42 24.06 -4.78
N PRO A 203 12.19 25.28 -4.26
CA PRO A 203 11.77 26.44 -5.07
C PRO A 203 12.72 26.82 -6.21
N HIS A 204 14.01 26.50 -6.04
CA HIS A 204 15.09 26.88 -6.96
C HIS A 204 15.33 25.87 -8.09
N ILE A 205 14.56 24.78 -8.15
CA ILE A 205 14.74 23.79 -9.20
C ILE A 205 14.52 24.38 -10.60
N ARG A 206 15.43 24.03 -11.52
CA ARG A 206 15.29 24.34 -12.94
C ARG A 206 14.37 23.33 -13.60
N LEU A 207 13.33 23.83 -14.27
CA LEU A 207 12.36 23.00 -14.96
C LEU A 207 12.97 22.49 -16.27
N ASN A 208 12.92 21.18 -16.47
CA ASN A 208 13.18 20.55 -17.74
C ASN A 208 11.86 20.39 -18.51
N TRP A 209 11.70 21.22 -19.53
CA TRP A 209 10.51 21.26 -20.41
C TRP A 209 10.51 20.17 -21.49
N ASN A 210 11.62 19.49 -21.72
CA ASN A 210 11.67 18.40 -22.69
C ASN A 210 11.05 17.14 -22.08
N ILE A 211 9.80 16.87 -22.47
CA ILE A 211 8.94 15.78 -21.98
C ILE A 211 9.68 14.43 -21.99
N PHE A 212 10.31 14.04 -23.09
CA PHE A 212 10.96 12.73 -23.20
C PHE A 212 12.15 12.60 -22.25
N SER A 213 13.03 13.60 -22.24
CA SER A 213 14.19 13.61 -21.35
C SER A 213 13.78 13.68 -19.88
N ALA A 214 12.73 14.45 -19.57
CA ALA A 214 12.20 14.60 -18.23
C ALA A 214 11.55 13.29 -17.75
N SER A 215 10.70 12.66 -18.57
CA SER A 215 10.07 11.38 -18.25
C SER A 215 11.10 10.28 -18.04
N TRP A 216 12.14 10.20 -18.88
CA TRP A 216 13.23 9.24 -18.68
C TRP A 216 14.01 9.50 -17.40
N ALA A 217 14.38 10.76 -17.13
CA ALA A 217 15.09 11.12 -15.91
C ALA A 217 14.27 10.83 -14.64
N THR A 218 12.97 11.14 -14.65
CA THR A 218 12.03 10.87 -13.56
C THR A 218 11.85 9.37 -13.33
N LEU A 219 11.64 8.57 -14.39
CA LEU A 219 11.55 7.11 -14.28
C LEU A 219 12.83 6.51 -13.71
N ARG A 220 13.99 6.90 -14.25
CA ARG A 220 15.29 6.44 -13.77
C ARG A 220 15.50 6.79 -12.30
N MET A 221 15.11 7.99 -11.89
CA MET A 221 15.17 8.44 -10.50
C MET A 221 14.29 7.57 -9.59
N GLY A 222 13.04 7.30 -9.97
CA GLY A 222 12.14 6.44 -9.19
C GLY A 222 12.63 5.00 -9.07
N LEU A 223 13.17 4.43 -10.14
CA LEU A 223 13.69 3.05 -10.16
C LEU A 223 15.04 2.91 -9.44
N ASN A 224 15.82 3.99 -9.33
CA ASN A 224 17.09 4.03 -8.59
C ASN A 224 16.93 4.39 -7.10
N GLN A 225 15.71 4.60 -6.61
CA GLN A 225 15.45 4.76 -5.18
C GLN A 225 15.85 3.50 -4.40
N THR A 226 15.84 3.62 -3.06
CA THR A 226 16.07 2.47 -2.17
C THR A 226 15.21 1.27 -2.58
N PRO A 227 15.66 0.03 -2.35
CA PRO A 227 14.90 -1.16 -2.73
C PRO A 227 13.45 -1.15 -2.26
N ALA A 228 13.19 -0.72 -1.03
CA ALA A 228 11.84 -0.61 -0.52
C ALA A 228 10.95 0.28 -1.40
N VAL A 229 11.41 1.47 -1.80
CA VAL A 229 10.65 2.42 -2.61
C VAL A 229 10.53 1.97 -4.07
N SER A 230 11.64 1.61 -4.71
CA SER A 230 11.66 1.23 -6.13
C SER A 230 10.80 -0.01 -6.42
N ARG A 231 10.87 -1.05 -5.58
CA ARG A 231 10.00 -2.23 -5.74
C ARG A 231 8.55 -1.93 -5.39
N SER A 232 8.28 -0.97 -4.51
CA SER A 232 6.89 -0.56 -4.22
C SER A 232 6.27 0.19 -5.40
N VAL A 233 7.05 1.00 -6.12
CA VAL A 233 6.62 1.62 -7.38
C VAL A 233 6.28 0.55 -8.43
N VAL A 234 7.12 -0.49 -8.56
CA VAL A 234 6.84 -1.63 -9.46
C VAL A 234 5.61 -2.42 -9.00
N GLY A 235 5.49 -2.72 -7.71
CA GLY A 235 4.33 -3.42 -7.14
C GLY A 235 3.03 -2.65 -7.37
N ASN A 236 3.05 -1.34 -7.15
CA ASN A 236 1.93 -0.45 -7.44
C ASN A 236 1.55 -0.50 -8.94
N SER A 237 2.54 -0.49 -9.83
CA SER A 237 2.31 -0.59 -11.28
C SER A 237 1.72 -1.95 -11.66
N TRP A 238 2.17 -3.03 -11.02
CA TRP A 238 1.60 -4.36 -11.18
C TRP A 238 0.13 -4.44 -10.74
N PHE A 239 -0.24 -3.78 -9.64
CA PHE A 239 -1.64 -3.67 -9.23
C PHE A 239 -2.50 -3.01 -10.32
N TRP A 240 -2.02 -1.92 -10.93
CA TRP A 240 -2.72 -1.27 -12.04
C TRP A 240 -2.79 -2.12 -13.30
N PHE A 241 -1.77 -2.92 -13.60
CA PHE A 241 -1.83 -3.93 -14.68
C PHE A 241 -2.97 -4.92 -14.44
N VAL A 242 -3.02 -5.53 -13.26
CA VAL A 242 -4.06 -6.51 -12.89
C VAL A 242 -5.44 -5.85 -12.88
N GLY A 243 -5.56 -4.70 -12.23
CA GLY A 243 -6.81 -3.95 -12.13
C GLY A 243 -7.34 -3.48 -13.49
N ALA A 244 -6.47 -3.03 -14.39
CA ALA A 244 -6.87 -2.63 -15.74
C ALA A 244 -7.45 -3.80 -16.54
N ILE A 245 -6.91 -5.02 -16.41
CA ILE A 245 -7.49 -6.21 -17.05
C ILE A 245 -8.88 -6.48 -16.49
N TYR A 246 -9.03 -6.60 -15.16
CA TYR A 246 -10.34 -6.86 -14.58
C TYR A 246 -11.37 -5.78 -14.96
N LEU A 247 -11.04 -4.50 -14.78
CA LEU A 247 -11.96 -3.40 -15.05
C LEU A 247 -12.38 -3.29 -16.53
N THR A 248 -11.47 -3.54 -17.47
CA THR A 248 -11.82 -3.49 -18.89
C THR A 248 -12.66 -4.68 -19.35
N GLN A 249 -12.51 -5.84 -18.69
CA GLN A 249 -13.25 -7.04 -19.08
C GLN A 249 -14.61 -7.18 -18.39
N ILE A 250 -14.88 -6.44 -17.31
CA ILE A 250 -16.15 -6.52 -16.57
C ILE A 250 -17.41 -6.39 -17.45
N PRO A 251 -17.52 -5.44 -18.41
CA PRO A 251 -18.72 -5.34 -19.24
C PRO A 251 -18.98 -6.59 -20.09
N ALA A 252 -17.94 -7.12 -20.76
CA ALA A 252 -18.04 -8.34 -21.55
C ALA A 252 -18.26 -9.57 -20.66
N TYR A 253 -17.59 -9.64 -19.51
CA TYR A 253 -17.78 -10.70 -18.53
C TYR A 253 -19.22 -10.75 -17.99
N ALA A 254 -19.79 -9.62 -17.59
CA ALA A 254 -21.16 -9.55 -17.10
C ALA A 254 -22.16 -10.04 -18.16
N LYS A 255 -21.96 -9.64 -19.42
CA LYS A 255 -22.81 -10.05 -20.53
C LYS A 255 -22.66 -11.53 -20.87
N ASP A 256 -21.44 -11.99 -21.08
CA ASP A 256 -21.18 -13.29 -21.71
C ASP A 256 -21.14 -14.44 -20.69
N TRP A 257 -20.86 -14.15 -19.41
CA TRP A 257 -20.68 -15.17 -18.35
C TRP A 257 -21.69 -15.07 -17.21
N LEU A 258 -22.25 -13.88 -16.94
CA LEU A 258 -23.36 -13.73 -15.99
C LEU A 258 -24.71 -13.61 -16.69
N TYR A 259 -24.73 -13.57 -18.03
CA TYR A 259 -25.92 -13.33 -18.83
C TYR A 259 -26.69 -12.11 -18.33
N GLY A 260 -25.96 -11.04 -18.02
CA GLY A 260 -26.43 -9.82 -17.39
C GLY A 260 -26.51 -8.63 -18.32
N ASP A 261 -27.41 -7.69 -18.01
CA ASP A 261 -27.47 -6.39 -18.67
C ASP A 261 -26.51 -5.34 -18.05
N GLU A 262 -26.67 -4.07 -18.44
CA GLU A 262 -25.87 -2.94 -17.97
C GLU A 262 -26.00 -2.70 -16.44
N THR A 263 -27.11 -3.12 -15.83
CA THR A 263 -27.32 -3.02 -14.38
C THR A 263 -26.43 -4.01 -13.63
N VAL A 264 -26.13 -5.17 -14.23
CA VAL A 264 -25.21 -6.17 -13.67
C VAL A 264 -23.76 -5.68 -13.70
N VAL A 265 -23.36 -4.99 -14.77
CA VAL A 265 -22.04 -4.30 -14.84
C VAL A 265 -21.90 -3.33 -13.68
N THR A 266 -22.94 -2.54 -13.41
CA THR A 266 -22.99 -1.57 -12.31
C THR A 266 -22.92 -2.27 -10.94
N LEU A 267 -23.62 -3.39 -10.77
CA LEU A 267 -23.54 -4.21 -9.56
C LEU A 267 -22.11 -4.71 -9.30
N ILE A 268 -21.45 -5.27 -10.32
CA ILE A 268 -20.07 -5.76 -10.20
C ILE A 268 -19.10 -4.63 -9.80
N LEU A 269 -19.18 -3.48 -10.47
CA LEU A 269 -18.34 -2.31 -10.14
C LEU A 269 -18.63 -1.77 -8.74
N THR A 270 -19.88 -1.83 -8.29
CA THR A 270 -20.29 -1.47 -6.93
C THR A 270 -19.62 -2.37 -5.91
N VAL A 271 -19.76 -3.68 -6.07
CA VAL A 271 -19.19 -4.68 -5.16
C VAL A 271 -17.67 -4.56 -5.11
N PHE A 272 -17.01 -4.39 -6.26
CA PHE A 272 -15.57 -4.18 -6.33
C PHE A 272 -15.12 -2.91 -5.58
N SER A 273 -15.80 -1.78 -5.82
CA SER A 273 -15.48 -0.49 -5.19
C SER A 273 -15.71 -0.50 -3.67
N VAL A 274 -16.80 -1.14 -3.22
CA VAL A 274 -17.06 -1.38 -1.80
C VAL A 274 -15.96 -2.28 -1.20
N GLY A 275 -15.53 -3.31 -1.93
CA GLY A 275 -14.42 -4.16 -1.53
C GLY A 275 -13.15 -3.34 -1.26
N ILE A 276 -12.73 -2.48 -2.19
CA ILE A 276 -11.52 -1.66 -2.01
C ILE A 276 -11.67 -0.69 -0.83
N ALA A 277 -12.85 -0.08 -0.65
CA ALA A 277 -13.12 0.77 0.51
C ALA A 277 -12.95 -0.01 1.83
N LEU A 278 -13.56 -1.20 1.94
CA LEU A 278 -13.45 -2.06 3.11
C LEU A 278 -12.00 -2.49 3.37
N GLY A 279 -11.28 -2.94 2.33
CA GLY A 279 -9.87 -3.31 2.42
C GLY A 279 -8.98 -2.16 2.88
N SER A 280 -9.18 -0.97 2.30
CA SER A 280 -8.43 0.24 2.65
C SER A 280 -8.67 0.66 4.11
N MET A 281 -9.91 0.55 4.58
CA MET A 281 -10.25 0.85 5.98
C MET A 281 -9.71 -0.19 6.97
N LEU A 282 -9.76 -1.48 6.60
CA LEU A 282 -9.21 -2.54 7.43
C LEU A 282 -7.68 -2.49 7.49
N CYS A 283 -7.02 -2.01 6.43
CA CYS A 283 -5.58 -1.82 6.37
C CYS A 283 -5.07 -0.93 7.51
N GLU A 284 -5.71 0.21 7.79
CA GLU A 284 -5.33 1.07 8.92
C GLU A 284 -5.39 0.30 10.25
N LYS A 285 -6.51 -0.39 10.50
CA LYS A 285 -6.74 -1.14 11.75
C LYS A 285 -5.70 -2.25 11.94
N LEU A 286 -5.40 -3.00 10.88
CA LEU A 286 -4.46 -4.12 10.91
C LEU A 286 -2.99 -3.67 10.89
N SER A 287 -2.70 -2.49 10.36
CA SER A 287 -1.34 -1.93 10.34
C SER A 287 -0.90 -1.35 11.70
N GLY A 288 -1.81 -1.25 12.68
CA GLY A 288 -1.53 -0.61 13.96
C GLY A 288 -1.15 0.86 13.82
N ARG A 289 -1.64 1.54 12.77
CA ARG A 289 -1.32 2.94 12.42
C ARG A 289 0.16 3.19 12.12
N LYS A 290 0.88 2.17 11.68
CA LYS A 290 2.25 2.30 11.18
C LYS A 290 2.29 1.85 9.74
N VAL A 291 3.28 2.31 8.98
CA VAL A 291 3.51 1.81 7.63
C VAL A 291 3.99 0.35 7.70
N GLU A 292 3.03 -0.58 7.76
CA GLU A 292 3.27 -2.01 7.92
C GLU A 292 3.23 -2.72 6.57
N ILE A 293 4.41 -2.87 5.97
CA ILE A 293 4.57 -3.48 4.65
C ILE A 293 4.22 -4.97 4.63
N GLY A 294 4.11 -5.63 5.79
CA GLY A 294 3.66 -7.01 5.90
C GLY A 294 2.25 -7.23 5.35
N LEU A 295 1.42 -6.19 5.23
CA LEU A 295 0.09 -6.29 4.63
C LEU A 295 0.13 -6.44 3.10
N VAL A 296 1.23 -6.08 2.44
CA VAL A 296 1.35 -6.20 0.97
C VAL A 296 1.33 -7.66 0.51
N PRO A 297 2.15 -8.58 1.06
CA PRO A 297 2.03 -10.01 0.77
C PRO A 297 0.64 -10.59 1.07
N PHE A 298 -0.01 -10.11 2.13
CA PHE A 298 -1.37 -10.54 2.47
C PHE A 298 -2.38 -10.12 1.38
N GLY A 299 -2.34 -8.84 0.96
CA GLY A 299 -3.13 -8.33 -0.16
C GLY A 299 -2.87 -9.11 -1.46
N SER A 300 -1.60 -9.31 -1.79
CA SER A 300 -1.16 -10.06 -2.97
C SER A 300 -1.70 -11.50 -3.00
N PHE A 301 -1.61 -12.21 -1.87
CA PHE A 301 -2.10 -13.58 -1.76
C PHE A 301 -3.61 -13.64 -1.99
N GLY A 302 -4.38 -12.74 -1.37
CA GLY A 302 -5.83 -12.70 -1.59
C GLY A 302 -6.22 -12.33 -3.02
N LEU A 303 -5.51 -11.39 -3.67
CA LEU A 303 -5.71 -11.09 -5.09
C LEU A 303 -5.56 -12.35 -5.97
N THR A 304 -4.55 -13.17 -5.70
CA THR A 304 -4.39 -14.47 -6.39
C THR A 304 -5.55 -15.41 -6.09
N VAL A 305 -5.87 -15.63 -4.81
CA VAL A 305 -6.89 -16.60 -4.41
C VAL A 305 -8.25 -16.25 -5.02
N PHE A 306 -8.68 -15.00 -4.86
CA PHE A 306 -9.97 -14.58 -5.40
C PHE A 306 -9.97 -14.44 -6.93
N GLY A 307 -8.83 -14.21 -7.56
CA GLY A 307 -8.71 -14.30 -9.02
C GLY A 307 -8.86 -15.73 -9.55
N LEU A 308 -8.28 -16.73 -8.86
CA LEU A 308 -8.45 -18.16 -9.17
C LEU A 308 -9.87 -18.64 -8.89
N LEU A 309 -10.47 -18.21 -7.76
CA LEU A 309 -11.86 -18.53 -7.43
C LEU A 309 -12.82 -17.90 -8.43
N LEU A 310 -12.57 -16.67 -8.87
CA LEU A 310 -13.38 -16.03 -9.90
C LEU A 310 -13.38 -16.85 -11.19
N TRP A 311 -12.21 -17.32 -11.65
CA TRP A 311 -12.13 -18.25 -12.79
C TRP A 311 -12.97 -19.51 -12.55
N TRP A 312 -12.84 -20.12 -11.37
CA TRP A 312 -13.54 -21.36 -11.01
C TRP A 312 -15.07 -21.20 -10.92
N HIS A 313 -15.56 -20.16 -10.25
CA HIS A 313 -17.00 -19.91 -10.08
C HIS A 313 -17.66 -19.37 -11.35
N SER A 314 -16.91 -18.67 -12.23
CA SER A 314 -17.44 -18.24 -13.53
C SER A 314 -17.98 -19.39 -14.36
N GLY A 315 -17.30 -20.54 -14.34
CA GLY A 315 -17.70 -21.73 -15.11
C GLY A 315 -18.95 -22.45 -14.58
N GLN A 316 -19.47 -22.05 -13.42
CA GLN A 316 -20.61 -22.70 -12.77
C GLN A 316 -21.94 -21.97 -13.00
N MET A 317 -21.90 -20.81 -13.65
CA MET A 317 -23.12 -20.05 -13.95
C MET A 317 -24.02 -20.83 -14.92
N PRO A 318 -25.33 -20.97 -14.61
CA PRO A 318 -26.27 -21.59 -15.53
C PRO A 318 -26.29 -20.83 -16.86
N HIS A 319 -26.19 -21.55 -17.97
CA HIS A 319 -26.35 -20.93 -19.28
C HIS A 319 -27.79 -20.43 -19.41
N ASN A 320 -27.95 -19.15 -19.70
CA ASN A 320 -29.26 -18.54 -19.90
C ASN A 320 -29.35 -17.92 -21.30
N ILE A 321 -30.52 -18.08 -21.94
CA ILE A 321 -30.77 -17.57 -23.30
C ILE A 321 -31.17 -16.09 -23.26
N GLN A 322 -31.73 -15.62 -22.14
CA GLN A 322 -32.15 -14.23 -21.96
C GLN A 322 -31.27 -13.51 -20.95
N ALA A 323 -30.96 -12.25 -21.25
CA ALA A 323 -30.24 -11.37 -20.34
C ALA A 323 -31.10 -11.06 -19.11
N ASN A 324 -30.48 -11.14 -17.94
CA ASN A 324 -31.08 -10.85 -16.65
C ASN A 324 -30.63 -9.46 -16.19
N ASP A 325 -31.53 -8.75 -15.53
CA ASP A 325 -31.13 -7.59 -14.74
C ASP A 325 -30.36 -8.03 -13.48
N TRP A 326 -29.84 -7.06 -12.73
CA TRP A 326 -29.11 -7.33 -11.49
C TRP A 326 -29.91 -8.13 -10.45
N LEU A 327 -31.24 -7.98 -10.39
CA LEU A 327 -32.10 -8.77 -9.49
C LEU A 327 -32.22 -10.22 -9.97
N GLY A 328 -32.41 -10.43 -11.27
CA GLY A 328 -32.45 -11.76 -11.87
C GLY A 328 -31.13 -12.52 -11.67
N VAL A 329 -29.99 -11.84 -11.84
CA VAL A 329 -28.67 -12.44 -11.57
C VAL A 329 -28.54 -12.87 -10.10
N LEU A 330 -29.00 -12.04 -9.14
CA LEU A 330 -28.98 -12.38 -7.72
C LEU A 330 -29.91 -13.54 -7.33
N GLY A 331 -30.85 -13.92 -8.21
CA GLY A 331 -31.66 -15.12 -8.07
C GLY A 331 -30.87 -16.42 -8.22
N PHE A 332 -29.71 -16.39 -8.88
CA PHE A 332 -28.82 -17.55 -8.99
C PHE A 332 -27.88 -17.63 -7.79
N SER A 333 -27.87 -18.77 -7.09
CA SER A 333 -26.96 -19.02 -5.97
C SER A 333 -25.46 -18.87 -6.34
N GLN A 334 -25.12 -19.18 -7.58
CA GLN A 334 -23.77 -19.13 -8.13
C GLN A 334 -23.26 -17.69 -8.29
N ALA A 335 -24.14 -16.74 -8.59
CA ALA A 335 -23.78 -15.34 -8.73
C ALA A 335 -23.22 -14.77 -7.42
N TRP A 336 -23.70 -15.22 -6.26
CA TRP A 336 -23.19 -14.78 -4.96
C TRP A 336 -21.73 -15.16 -4.74
N TRP A 337 -21.28 -16.31 -5.24
CA TRP A 337 -19.87 -16.72 -5.18
C TRP A 337 -19.00 -15.82 -6.06
N VAL A 338 -19.45 -15.54 -7.28
CA VAL A 338 -18.76 -14.59 -8.18
C VAL A 338 -18.67 -13.20 -7.55
N LEU A 339 -19.76 -12.70 -6.96
CA LEU A 339 -19.75 -11.40 -6.27
C LEU A 339 -18.86 -11.41 -5.02
N LEU A 340 -18.80 -12.53 -4.29
CA LEU A 340 -17.86 -12.69 -3.17
C LEU A 340 -16.41 -12.65 -3.66
N ASP A 341 -16.12 -13.25 -4.81
CA ASP A 341 -14.78 -13.21 -5.39
C ASP A 341 -14.38 -11.80 -5.81
N ILE A 342 -15.30 -11.07 -6.44
CA ILE A 342 -15.09 -9.67 -6.84
C ILE A 342 -14.92 -8.78 -5.59
N LEU A 343 -15.72 -9.02 -4.54
CA LEU A 343 -15.56 -8.32 -3.26
C LEU A 343 -14.17 -8.62 -2.66
N GLY A 344 -13.75 -9.88 -2.68
CA GLY A 344 -12.43 -10.33 -2.23
C GLY A 344 -11.30 -9.65 -3.01
N LEU A 345 -11.37 -9.62 -4.34
CA LEU A 345 -10.43 -8.89 -5.18
C LEU A 345 -10.32 -7.42 -4.77
N GLY A 346 -11.45 -6.77 -4.50
CA GLY A 346 -11.46 -5.39 -4.00
C GLY A 346 -10.81 -5.26 -2.61
N VAL A 347 -11.23 -6.06 -1.63
CA VAL A 347 -10.71 -6.01 -0.24
C VAL A 347 -9.20 -6.22 -0.20
N PHE A 348 -8.71 -7.25 -0.90
CA PHE A 348 -7.29 -7.57 -0.93
C PHE A 348 -6.50 -6.60 -1.81
N GLY A 349 -7.14 -5.97 -2.80
CA GLY A 349 -6.59 -4.81 -3.50
C GLY A 349 -6.33 -3.63 -2.57
N GLY A 350 -7.26 -3.33 -1.65
CA GLY A 350 -7.08 -2.31 -0.62
C GLY A 350 -5.87 -2.59 0.30
N PHE A 351 -5.73 -3.84 0.77
CA PHE A 351 -4.56 -4.27 1.56
C PHE A 351 -3.23 -4.22 0.79
N TYR A 352 -3.28 -4.30 -0.53
CA TYR A 352 -2.10 -4.21 -1.38
C TYR A 352 -1.69 -2.76 -1.62
N ILE A 353 -2.63 -1.91 -2.05
CA ILE A 353 -2.32 -0.59 -2.61
C ILE A 353 -2.02 0.49 -1.54
N VAL A 354 -2.77 0.49 -0.44
CA VAL A 354 -2.63 1.50 0.63
C VAL A 354 -1.24 1.50 1.27
N PRO A 355 -0.68 0.35 1.73
CA PRO A 355 0.64 0.35 2.35
C PRO A 355 1.76 0.65 1.36
N LEU A 356 1.61 0.32 0.06
CA LEU A 356 2.60 0.67 -0.97
C LEU A 356 2.70 2.18 -1.16
N TYR A 357 1.57 2.89 -1.27
CA TYR A 357 1.58 4.36 -1.35
C TYR A 357 2.14 5.00 -0.09
N ALA A 358 1.73 4.53 1.09
CA ALA A 358 2.26 5.03 2.35
C ALA A 358 3.78 4.81 2.47
N LEU A 359 4.31 3.69 1.95
CA LEU A 359 5.74 3.42 1.92
C LEU A 359 6.50 4.34 0.96
N ILE A 360 6.00 4.49 -0.27
CA ILE A 360 6.61 5.39 -1.27
C ILE A 360 6.69 6.81 -0.70
N GLN A 361 5.62 7.26 -0.03
CA GLN A 361 5.55 8.60 0.55
C GLN A 361 6.49 8.79 1.77
N SER A 362 6.49 7.84 2.70
CA SER A 362 7.26 7.94 3.95
C SER A 362 8.76 7.73 3.76
N ARG A 363 9.17 6.86 2.84
CA ARG A 363 10.58 6.50 2.65
C ARG A 363 11.29 7.28 1.54
N THR A 364 10.58 8.16 0.82
CA THR A 364 11.19 9.05 -0.16
C THR A 364 11.55 10.38 0.47
N ALA A 365 12.75 10.89 0.17
CA ALA A 365 13.20 12.20 0.60
C ALA A 365 12.23 13.30 0.15
N GLU A 366 12.01 14.32 0.99
CA GLU A 366 10.99 15.33 0.77
C GLU A 366 11.17 16.10 -0.55
N ASN A 367 12.42 16.44 -0.86
CA ASN A 367 12.86 17.13 -2.07
C ASN A 367 12.81 16.28 -3.35
N GLU A 368 12.34 15.03 -3.27
CA GLU A 368 12.25 14.09 -4.38
C GLU A 368 10.87 13.45 -4.51
N ARG A 369 10.03 13.57 -3.46
CA ARG A 369 8.79 12.82 -3.27
C ARG A 369 7.81 12.99 -4.42
N ALA A 370 7.60 14.22 -4.90
CA ALA A 370 6.67 14.46 -6.00
C ALA A 370 7.18 13.86 -7.32
N ARG A 371 8.49 13.93 -7.62
CA ARG A 371 9.06 13.25 -8.79
C ARG A 371 9.00 11.73 -8.70
N VAL A 372 9.21 11.14 -7.52
CA VAL A 372 9.07 9.67 -7.37
C VAL A 372 7.62 9.23 -7.56
N ILE A 373 6.64 9.99 -7.06
CA ILE A 373 5.21 9.72 -7.36
C ILE A 373 4.92 9.92 -8.86
N ALA A 374 5.52 10.91 -9.51
CA ALA A 374 5.41 11.05 -10.96
C ALA A 374 5.98 9.84 -11.71
N ALA A 375 7.13 9.32 -11.28
CA ALA A 375 7.70 8.09 -11.84
C ALA A 375 6.73 6.91 -11.67
N ASN A 376 6.11 6.79 -10.50
CA ASN A 376 5.07 5.80 -10.24
C ASN A 376 3.89 5.94 -11.20
N ASN A 377 3.38 7.15 -11.43
CA ASN A 377 2.27 7.37 -12.36
C ASN A 377 2.62 7.03 -13.81
N ILE A 378 3.84 7.35 -14.27
CA ILE A 378 4.30 6.98 -15.61
C ILE A 378 4.37 5.45 -15.73
N LEU A 379 4.91 4.77 -14.72
CA LEU A 379 5.04 3.32 -14.73
C LEU A 379 3.68 2.62 -14.65
N ASN A 380 2.74 3.14 -13.85
CA ASN A 380 1.35 2.66 -13.81
C ASN A 380 0.70 2.76 -15.19
N ALA A 381 0.83 3.91 -15.86
CA ALA A 381 0.30 4.12 -17.20
C ALA A 381 0.90 3.14 -18.21
N LEU A 382 2.22 2.90 -18.13
CA LEU A 382 2.89 1.90 -18.96
C LEU A 382 2.29 0.51 -18.74
N PHE A 383 2.10 0.11 -17.49
CA PHE A 383 1.57 -1.20 -17.13
C PHE A 383 0.11 -1.38 -17.57
N MET A 384 -0.72 -0.33 -17.50
CA MET A 384 -2.08 -0.37 -18.06
C MET A 384 -2.10 -0.53 -19.59
N VAL A 385 -1.17 0.10 -20.31
CA VAL A 385 -1.05 -0.10 -21.77
C VAL A 385 -0.57 -1.52 -22.10
N VAL A 386 0.45 -2.01 -21.37
CA VAL A 386 0.94 -3.38 -21.53
C VAL A 386 -0.17 -4.38 -21.21
N SER A 387 -1.01 -4.12 -20.21
CA SER A 387 -2.13 -4.99 -19.87
C SER A 387 -3.16 -5.07 -21.00
N ALA A 388 -3.49 -3.95 -21.64
CA ALA A 388 -4.37 -3.94 -22.81
C ALA A 388 -3.80 -4.77 -23.97
N ILE A 389 -2.49 -4.65 -24.24
CA ILE A 389 -1.81 -5.45 -25.28
C ILE A 389 -1.88 -6.94 -24.93
N VAL A 390 -1.57 -7.32 -23.68
CA VAL A 390 -1.64 -8.70 -23.20
C VAL A 390 -3.07 -9.25 -23.35
N THR A 391 -4.09 -8.49 -22.97
CA THR A 391 -5.49 -8.87 -23.13
C THR A 391 -5.85 -9.10 -24.61
N ILE A 392 -5.45 -8.20 -25.51
CA ILE A 392 -5.69 -8.37 -26.96
C ILE A 392 -5.03 -9.65 -27.47
N VAL A 393 -3.76 -9.89 -27.11
CA VAL A 393 -3.05 -11.11 -27.52
C VAL A 393 -3.75 -12.36 -27.00
N LEU A 394 -4.12 -12.40 -25.72
CA LEU A 394 -4.72 -13.59 -25.10
C LEU A 394 -6.14 -13.86 -25.61
N LEU A 395 -6.99 -12.84 -25.74
CA LEU A 395 -8.38 -13.03 -26.17
C LEU A 395 -8.52 -13.12 -27.70
N SER A 396 -7.83 -12.26 -28.45
CA SER A 396 -8.00 -12.19 -29.91
C SER A 396 -7.09 -13.13 -30.68
N VAL A 397 -5.84 -13.36 -30.22
CA VAL A 397 -4.86 -14.20 -30.92
C VAL A 397 -4.85 -15.62 -30.35
N ALA A 398 -4.68 -15.79 -29.04
CA ALA A 398 -4.67 -17.10 -28.40
C ALA A 398 -6.08 -17.69 -28.17
N LYS A 399 -7.14 -16.91 -28.45
CA LYS A 399 -8.55 -17.31 -28.33
C LYS A 399 -8.95 -17.82 -26.95
N LEU A 400 -8.29 -17.33 -25.90
CA LEU A 400 -8.70 -17.60 -24.53
C LEU A 400 -10.03 -16.90 -24.22
N THR A 401 -10.80 -17.51 -23.33
CA THR A 401 -12.00 -16.92 -22.74
C THR A 401 -11.66 -15.90 -21.66
N ILE A 402 -12.63 -15.06 -21.26
CA ILE A 402 -12.42 -14.07 -20.20
C ILE A 402 -12.06 -14.72 -18.85
N PRO A 403 -12.73 -15.80 -18.38
CA PRO A 403 -12.29 -16.49 -17.17
C PRO A 403 -10.87 -17.05 -17.28
N GLU A 404 -10.48 -17.62 -18.43
CA GLU A 404 -9.11 -18.11 -18.63
C GLU A 404 -8.08 -16.96 -18.60
N LEU A 405 -8.44 -15.78 -19.10
CA LEU A 405 -7.62 -14.58 -18.91
C LEU A 405 -7.46 -14.25 -17.41
N PHE A 406 -8.53 -14.33 -16.60
CA PHE A 406 -8.43 -14.13 -15.14
C PHE A 406 -7.54 -15.18 -14.46
N LEU A 407 -7.59 -16.45 -14.91
CA LEU A 407 -6.66 -17.49 -14.47
C LEU A 407 -5.21 -17.12 -14.79
N VAL A 408 -4.92 -16.76 -16.05
CA VAL A 408 -3.56 -16.38 -16.49
C VAL A 408 -3.04 -15.20 -15.66
N VAL A 409 -3.85 -14.16 -15.47
CA VAL A 409 -3.47 -12.99 -14.65
C VAL A 409 -3.20 -13.39 -13.20
N SER A 410 -3.99 -14.29 -12.63
CA SER A 410 -3.78 -14.80 -11.27
C SER A 410 -2.47 -15.59 -11.14
N LEU A 411 -2.13 -16.41 -12.15
CA LEU A 411 -0.87 -17.14 -12.20
C LEU A 411 0.34 -16.20 -12.41
N MET A 412 0.20 -15.17 -13.24
CA MET A 412 1.20 -14.12 -13.38
C MET A 412 1.40 -13.38 -12.05
N ASN A 413 0.31 -13.13 -11.29
CA ASN A 413 0.39 -12.48 -9.99
C ASN A 413 1.21 -13.31 -9.00
N ILE A 414 1.11 -14.65 -9.03
CA ILE A 414 1.98 -15.53 -8.24
C ILE A 414 3.45 -15.34 -8.65
N ALA A 415 3.76 -15.40 -9.95
CA ALA A 415 5.12 -15.32 -10.45
C ALA A 415 5.79 -13.98 -10.12
N VAL A 416 5.09 -12.87 -10.38
CA VAL A 416 5.60 -11.51 -10.13
C VAL A 416 5.80 -11.27 -8.64
N ASN A 417 4.84 -11.66 -7.79
CA ASN A 417 4.98 -11.42 -6.35
C ASN A 417 6.03 -12.34 -5.71
N ALA A 418 6.16 -13.59 -6.17
CA ALA A 418 7.26 -14.47 -5.74
C ALA A 418 8.62 -13.84 -6.05
N TYR A 419 8.77 -13.21 -7.23
CA TYR A 419 9.97 -12.47 -7.60
C TYR A 419 10.20 -11.23 -6.71
N ILE A 420 9.17 -10.38 -6.52
CA ILE A 420 9.26 -9.17 -5.69
C ILE A 420 9.65 -9.53 -4.24
N PHE A 421 8.99 -10.53 -3.65
CA PHE A 421 9.21 -10.94 -2.26
C PHE A 421 10.53 -11.68 -2.05
N LYS A 422 11.06 -12.34 -3.08
CA LYS A 422 12.42 -12.89 -3.05
C LYS A 422 13.48 -11.78 -3.02
N ILE A 423 13.26 -10.68 -3.75
CA ILE A 423 14.22 -9.58 -3.85
C ILE A 423 14.12 -8.62 -2.67
N VAL A 424 12.95 -8.50 -2.05
CA VAL A 424 12.72 -7.68 -0.86
C VAL A 424 12.22 -8.57 0.28
N PRO A 425 13.14 -9.29 0.96
CA PRO A 425 12.79 -10.14 2.11
C PRO A 425 12.07 -9.39 3.22
N GLU A 426 12.26 -8.07 3.32
CA GLU A 426 11.56 -7.20 4.28
C GLU A 426 10.04 -7.41 4.22
N PHE A 427 9.44 -7.52 3.02
CA PHE A 427 8.00 -7.77 2.86
C PHE A 427 7.58 -9.09 3.51
N SER A 428 8.28 -10.18 3.18
CA SER A 428 7.99 -11.52 3.71
C SER A 428 8.23 -11.61 5.22
N MET A 429 9.32 -11.01 5.70
CA MET A 429 9.66 -11.01 7.12
C MET A 429 8.63 -10.23 7.94
N ARG A 430 8.28 -9.03 7.49
CA ARG A 430 7.24 -8.20 8.12
C ARG A 430 5.88 -8.89 8.07
N PHE A 431 5.53 -9.55 6.97
CA PHE A 431 4.30 -10.34 6.88
C PHE A 431 4.29 -11.50 7.88
N LEU A 432 5.38 -12.27 8.00
CA LEU A 432 5.47 -13.35 8.98
C LEU A 432 5.36 -12.82 10.41
N ILE A 433 6.07 -11.74 10.74
CA ILE A 433 6.00 -11.10 12.05
C ILE A 433 4.58 -10.60 12.33
N TRP A 434 3.96 -9.93 11.37
CA TRP A 434 2.60 -9.43 11.46
C TRP A 434 1.60 -10.59 11.66
N LEU A 435 1.71 -11.65 10.86
CA LEU A 435 0.87 -12.84 10.95
C LEU A 435 1.02 -13.50 12.32
N LEU A 436 2.25 -13.74 12.80
CA LEU A 436 2.50 -14.36 14.11
C LEU A 436 1.97 -13.48 15.25
N SER A 437 2.18 -12.18 15.19
CA SER A 437 1.73 -11.21 16.21
C SER A 437 0.22 -10.97 16.24
N HIS A 438 -0.52 -11.28 15.18
CA HIS A 438 -1.98 -11.09 15.13
C HIS A 438 -2.78 -12.39 15.16
N SER A 439 -2.20 -13.52 14.75
CA SER A 439 -2.89 -14.82 14.69
C SER A 439 -2.53 -15.77 15.84
N LEU A 440 -1.31 -15.69 16.39
CA LEU A 440 -0.83 -16.63 17.41
C LEU A 440 -0.66 -16.03 18.80
N TYR A 441 -0.30 -14.74 18.89
CA TYR A 441 0.01 -14.07 20.16
C TYR A 441 -0.81 -12.80 20.32
N ARG A 442 -1.32 -12.53 21.54
CA ARG A 442 -1.86 -11.20 21.86
C ARG A 442 -0.73 -10.39 22.48
N VAL A 443 0.02 -9.66 21.65
CA VAL A 443 1.20 -8.92 22.10
C VAL A 443 0.78 -7.59 22.71
N GLU A 444 1.12 -7.38 23.99
CA GLU A 444 0.97 -6.10 24.69
C GLU A 444 2.33 -5.44 24.82
N HIS A 445 2.43 -4.15 24.50
CA HIS A 445 3.67 -3.40 24.55
C HIS A 445 3.62 -2.39 25.70
N LYS A 446 4.70 -2.31 26.50
CA LYS A 446 4.84 -1.30 27.57
C LYS A 446 6.23 -0.67 27.52
N GLY A 447 6.29 0.65 27.65
CA GLY A 447 7.55 1.39 27.79
C GLY A 447 8.44 1.45 26.53
N LEU A 448 7.94 1.01 25.36
CA LEU A 448 8.72 1.02 24.11
C LEU A 448 9.10 2.43 23.64
N ASP A 449 8.41 3.47 24.12
CA ASP A 449 8.78 4.87 23.86
C ASP A 449 10.14 5.26 24.47
N SER A 450 10.71 4.40 25.33
CA SER A 450 12.08 4.55 25.84
C SER A 450 13.15 4.22 24.79
N ILE A 451 12.77 3.54 23.69
CA ILE A 451 13.68 3.23 22.58
C ILE A 451 13.78 4.48 21.70
N PRO A 452 15.00 5.02 21.48
CA PRO A 452 15.15 6.27 20.77
C PRO A 452 14.77 6.10 19.29
N ASP A 453 14.00 7.05 18.78
CA ASP A 453 13.59 7.12 17.37
C ASP A 453 14.80 7.35 16.43
N GLU A 454 15.89 7.94 16.94
CA GLU A 454 17.16 8.16 16.23
C GLU A 454 18.39 7.85 17.10
N GLY A 455 19.54 7.58 16.47
CA GLY A 455 20.80 7.30 17.18
C GLY A 455 20.94 5.86 17.69
N ALA A 456 22.13 5.52 18.16
CA ALA A 456 22.47 4.14 18.53
C ALA A 456 21.94 3.77 19.92
N ALA A 457 21.50 2.52 20.09
CA ALA A 457 21.26 1.95 21.41
C ALA A 457 21.45 0.42 21.42
N LEU A 458 21.89 -0.10 22.56
CA LEU A 458 22.02 -1.53 22.80
C LEU A 458 20.78 -2.04 23.56
N LEU A 459 20.00 -2.90 22.93
CA LEU A 459 18.84 -3.55 23.53
C LEU A 459 19.27 -4.86 24.20
N VAL A 460 18.90 -5.04 25.47
CA VAL A 460 19.25 -6.24 26.25
C VAL A 460 17.99 -6.92 26.75
N CYS A 461 17.73 -8.14 26.30
CA CYS A 461 16.49 -8.87 26.61
C CYS A 461 16.75 -10.30 27.11
N ASN A 462 15.82 -10.87 27.88
CA ASN A 462 15.82 -12.29 28.24
C ASN A 462 15.50 -13.19 27.03
N HIS A 463 15.97 -14.44 27.07
CA HIS A 463 15.85 -15.39 25.94
C HIS A 463 15.06 -16.66 26.29
N VAL A 464 13.78 -16.66 25.93
CA VAL A 464 12.79 -17.70 26.27
C VAL A 464 12.48 -18.60 25.06
N SER A 465 12.45 -18.07 23.84
CA SER A 465 12.04 -18.78 22.63
C SER A 465 12.78 -18.31 21.37
N PHE A 466 12.77 -19.15 20.33
CA PHE A 466 13.25 -18.77 18.99
C PHE A 466 12.45 -17.61 18.37
N VAL A 467 11.21 -17.37 18.82
CA VAL A 467 10.33 -16.32 18.30
C VAL A 467 10.59 -14.96 18.98
N ASP A 468 11.41 -14.92 20.03
CA ASP A 468 11.71 -13.69 20.79
C ASP A 468 12.18 -12.55 19.88
N ALA A 469 13.14 -12.84 19.00
CA ALA A 469 13.68 -11.84 18.06
C ALA A 469 12.61 -11.34 17.07
N LEU A 470 11.67 -12.19 16.66
CA LEU A 470 10.58 -11.81 15.76
C LEU A 470 9.56 -10.91 16.47
N LEU A 471 9.21 -11.22 17.72
CA LEU A 471 8.28 -10.40 18.51
C LEU A 471 8.87 -9.04 18.86
N ILE A 472 10.15 -9.00 19.26
CA ILE A 472 10.85 -7.75 19.52
C ILE A 472 10.95 -6.93 18.22
N GLY A 473 11.34 -7.56 17.11
CA GLY A 473 11.44 -6.90 15.80
C GLY A 473 10.11 -6.36 15.26
N GLY A 474 8.99 -7.00 15.59
CA GLY A 474 7.64 -6.51 15.25
C GLY A 474 7.14 -5.38 16.14
N ALA A 475 7.56 -5.38 17.41
CA ALA A 475 7.11 -4.40 18.39
C ALA A 475 7.86 -3.06 18.29
N VAL A 476 9.18 -3.13 18.07
CA VAL A 476 10.06 -1.95 17.99
C VAL A 476 9.95 -1.30 16.62
N ARG A 477 9.87 0.04 16.60
CA ARG A 477 9.62 0.82 15.37
C ARG A 477 10.80 0.78 14.39
N ARG A 478 12.03 0.71 14.91
CA ARG A 478 13.27 0.75 14.14
C ARG A 478 13.79 -0.65 13.81
N PRO A 479 14.48 -0.84 12.68
CA PRO A 479 15.21 -2.07 12.40
C PRO A 479 16.18 -2.42 13.54
N ILE A 480 16.19 -3.69 13.94
CA ILE A 480 17.09 -4.20 14.98
C ILE A 480 18.05 -5.20 14.38
N ARG A 481 19.35 -5.03 14.66
CA ARG A 481 20.41 -5.99 14.33
C ARG A 481 20.54 -6.99 15.48
N PHE A 482 19.94 -8.16 15.32
CA PHE A 482 19.99 -9.20 16.35
C PHE A 482 21.33 -9.94 16.33
N VAL A 483 21.92 -10.14 17.50
CA VAL A 483 23.04 -11.06 17.70
C VAL A 483 22.49 -12.48 17.86
N MET A 484 22.96 -13.42 17.04
CA MET A 484 22.41 -14.78 16.94
C MET A 484 23.53 -15.82 16.85
N TYR A 485 23.32 -17.00 17.44
CA TYR A 485 24.25 -18.11 17.32
C TYR A 485 24.48 -18.54 15.86
N TYR A 486 25.74 -18.61 15.45
CA TYR A 486 26.14 -18.74 14.04
C TYR A 486 25.60 -19.99 13.33
N LYS A 487 25.42 -21.13 14.03
CA LYS A 487 24.85 -22.34 13.41
C LYS A 487 23.39 -22.16 13.02
N ILE A 488 22.61 -21.42 13.81
CA ILE A 488 21.21 -21.08 13.47
C ILE A 488 21.20 -20.11 12.29
N TYR A 489 22.10 -19.12 12.31
CA TYR A 489 22.28 -18.18 11.21
C TYR A 489 22.61 -18.88 9.89
N ASN A 490 23.32 -20.01 9.92
CA ASN A 490 23.72 -20.79 8.75
C ASN A 490 22.71 -21.85 8.30
N LEU A 491 21.52 -21.95 8.90
CA LEU A 491 20.49 -22.88 8.43
C LEU A 491 20.06 -22.55 6.99
N PRO A 492 19.93 -23.55 6.10
CA PRO A 492 19.52 -23.34 4.73
C PRO A 492 18.12 -22.68 4.67
N VAL A 493 17.89 -21.86 3.64
CA VAL A 493 16.70 -20.99 3.47
C VAL A 493 16.65 -19.81 4.45
N LEU A 494 16.86 -20.03 5.75
CA LEU A 494 16.84 -18.98 6.77
C LEU A 494 18.06 -18.07 6.73
N ASN A 495 19.21 -18.57 6.27
CA ASN A 495 20.43 -17.78 6.14
C ASN A 495 20.24 -16.52 5.28
N PHE A 496 19.51 -16.64 4.17
CA PHE A 496 19.21 -15.52 3.28
C PHE A 496 18.40 -14.43 3.99
N ILE A 497 17.43 -14.85 4.80
CA ILE A 497 16.55 -13.99 5.59
C ILE A 497 17.38 -13.25 6.65
N PHE A 498 18.17 -13.97 7.45
CA PHE A 498 19.00 -13.37 8.51
C PHE A 498 20.09 -12.45 7.96
N ARG A 499 20.71 -12.81 6.84
CA ARG A 499 21.70 -11.95 6.17
C ARG A 499 21.08 -10.63 5.74
N THR A 500 19.87 -10.67 5.19
CA THR A 500 19.17 -9.46 4.71
C THR A 500 18.68 -8.57 5.86
N ALA A 501 18.26 -9.17 6.98
CA ALA A 501 17.93 -8.42 8.20
C ALA A 501 19.15 -7.78 8.89
N GLY A 502 20.37 -8.09 8.43
CA GLY A 502 21.60 -7.59 9.04
C GLY A 502 21.94 -8.28 10.37
N THR A 503 21.38 -9.47 10.63
CA THR A 503 21.69 -10.29 11.81
C THR A 503 23.20 -10.53 11.93
N ILE A 504 23.67 -10.58 13.17
CA ILE A 504 25.08 -10.69 13.52
C ILE A 504 25.32 -12.12 14.04
N PRO A 505 25.94 -13.01 13.24
CA PRO A 505 26.31 -14.34 13.72
C PRO A 505 27.40 -14.22 14.79
N ILE A 506 27.24 -14.92 15.91
CA ILE A 506 28.23 -15.01 16.98
C ILE A 506 28.50 -16.47 17.36
N ALA A 507 29.75 -16.77 17.69
CA ALA A 507 30.19 -18.03 18.27
C ALA A 507 30.77 -17.78 19.67
N GLY A 508 30.96 -18.84 20.47
CA GLY A 508 31.80 -18.71 21.67
C GLY A 508 33.26 -18.50 21.27
N ARG A 509 34.03 -17.71 22.04
CA ARG A 509 35.45 -17.45 21.73
C ARG A 509 36.28 -18.74 21.59
N ALA A 510 36.02 -19.74 22.42
CA ALA A 510 36.67 -21.05 22.35
C ALA A 510 36.16 -21.96 21.21
N GLU A 511 35.01 -21.63 20.60
CA GLU A 511 34.42 -22.39 19.50
C GLU A 511 34.94 -21.90 18.15
N ASP A 512 34.95 -20.59 17.93
CA ASP A 512 35.48 -19.95 16.72
C ASP A 512 35.85 -18.49 17.03
N GLU A 513 37.16 -18.22 17.20
CA GLU A 513 37.66 -16.90 17.54
C GLU A 513 37.46 -15.89 16.40
N ALA A 514 37.54 -16.32 15.14
CA ALA A 514 37.36 -15.45 13.99
C ALA A 514 35.91 -14.95 13.88
N ILE A 515 34.92 -15.83 14.04
CA ILE A 515 33.50 -15.44 14.06
C ILE A 515 33.20 -14.56 15.28
N TYR A 516 33.80 -14.86 16.44
CA TYR A 516 33.67 -14.05 17.64
C TYR A 516 34.14 -12.60 17.40
N GLU A 517 35.38 -12.41 16.93
CA GLU A 517 35.94 -11.07 16.67
C GLU A 517 35.19 -10.31 15.57
N GLN A 518 34.74 -11.01 14.52
CA GLN A 518 33.90 -10.44 13.48
C GLN A 518 32.55 -9.95 14.03
N ALA A 519 31.94 -10.69 14.94
CA ALA A 519 30.66 -10.30 15.55
C ALA A 519 30.80 -8.96 16.30
N PHE A 520 31.81 -8.81 17.16
CA PHE A 520 32.04 -7.56 17.89
C PHE A 520 32.39 -6.39 16.98
N SER A 521 33.16 -6.64 15.91
CA SER A 521 33.47 -5.61 14.92
C SER A 521 32.22 -5.16 14.15
N LYS A 522 31.32 -6.09 13.81
CA LYS A 522 30.05 -5.80 13.15
C LYS A 522 29.06 -5.07 14.06
N ILE A 523 29.02 -5.44 15.36
CA ILE A 523 28.24 -4.72 16.38
C ILE A 523 28.71 -3.26 16.47
N ALA A 524 30.02 -3.04 16.63
CA ALA A 524 30.58 -1.70 16.72
C ALA A 524 30.28 -0.87 15.47
N LYS A 525 30.40 -1.48 14.27
CA LYS A 525 30.03 -0.83 13.01
C LYS A 525 28.58 -0.33 13.03
N TYR A 526 27.62 -1.21 13.32
CA TYR A 526 26.20 -0.84 13.31
C TYR A 526 25.86 0.20 14.37
N LEU A 527 26.40 0.07 15.59
CA LEU A 527 26.20 1.08 16.62
C LEU A 527 26.77 2.44 16.19
N ASN A 528 27.96 2.49 15.58
CA ASN A 528 28.53 3.73 15.04
C ASN A 528 27.71 4.33 13.88
N GLU A 529 27.00 3.49 13.12
CA GLU A 529 26.05 3.91 12.08
C GLU A 529 24.69 4.37 12.66
N GLY A 530 24.54 4.39 13.99
CA GLY A 530 23.31 4.83 14.66
C GLY A 530 22.21 3.77 14.71
N GLU A 531 22.51 2.50 14.43
CA GLU A 531 21.53 1.40 14.41
C GLU A 531 21.25 0.83 15.80
N LEU A 532 20.12 0.13 15.95
CA LEU A 532 19.81 -0.63 17.16
C LEU A 532 20.43 -2.04 17.07
N VAL A 533 21.16 -2.45 18.10
CA VAL A 533 21.66 -3.82 18.23
C VAL A 533 20.94 -4.49 19.40
N CYS A 534 20.43 -5.70 19.22
CA CYS A 534 19.81 -6.46 20.31
C CYS A 534 20.62 -7.72 20.63
N ILE A 535 20.93 -7.90 21.91
CA ILE A 535 21.65 -9.06 22.42
C ILE A 535 20.86 -9.75 23.53
N PHE A 536 20.92 -11.08 23.52
CA PHE A 536 20.43 -11.95 24.57
C PHE A 536 21.62 -12.42 25.42
N PRO A 537 21.93 -11.74 26.55
CA PRO A 537 23.19 -11.91 27.27
C PRO A 537 23.33 -13.27 27.97
N GLU A 538 22.25 -14.05 28.08
CA GLU A 538 22.25 -15.43 28.59
C GLU A 538 23.07 -16.38 27.68
N GLY A 539 23.12 -16.10 26.37
CA GLY A 539 23.85 -16.89 25.37
C GLY A 539 23.30 -18.30 25.12
N LYS A 540 22.20 -18.69 25.78
CA LYS A 540 21.46 -19.93 25.59
C LYS A 540 19.98 -19.69 25.92
N LEU A 541 19.10 -20.52 25.35
CA LEU A 541 17.68 -20.53 25.73
C LEU A 541 17.51 -21.10 27.13
N THR A 542 16.62 -20.51 27.91
CA THR A 542 16.25 -21.04 29.24
C THR A 542 15.64 -22.44 29.15
N THR A 543 15.95 -23.27 30.15
CA THR A 543 15.48 -24.67 30.27
C THR A 543 14.45 -24.87 31.36
N ASP A 544 14.29 -23.89 32.25
CA ASP A 544 13.38 -23.90 33.40
C ASP A 544 12.44 -22.68 33.45
N GLY A 545 12.56 -21.76 32.48
CA GLY A 545 11.78 -20.53 32.41
C GLY A 545 12.35 -19.39 33.25
N GLN A 546 13.47 -19.61 33.94
CA GLN A 546 14.17 -18.58 34.70
C GLN A 546 15.21 -17.85 33.85
N ILE A 547 15.51 -16.59 34.22
CA ILE A 547 16.55 -15.79 33.57
C ILE A 547 17.92 -16.29 34.06
N ASN A 548 18.75 -16.73 33.12
CA ASN A 548 20.10 -17.21 33.40
C ASN A 548 21.05 -16.06 33.80
N GLU A 549 22.29 -16.41 34.10
CA GLU A 549 23.37 -15.46 34.30
C GLU A 549 23.72 -14.72 32.99
N PHE A 550 23.97 -13.42 33.09
CA PHE A 550 24.33 -12.57 31.94
C PHE A 550 25.85 -12.63 31.72
N LYS A 551 26.28 -12.98 30.50
CA LYS A 551 27.70 -13.05 30.12
C LYS A 551 28.32 -11.67 29.91
N ALA A 552 29.66 -11.62 29.89
CA ALA A 552 30.44 -10.38 29.79
C ALA A 552 30.37 -9.67 28.43
N GLY A 553 29.65 -10.23 27.44
CA GLY A 553 29.57 -9.67 26.08
C GLY A 553 29.05 -8.24 26.05
N VAL A 554 28.10 -7.87 26.91
CA VAL A 554 27.58 -6.50 26.98
C VAL A 554 28.67 -5.51 27.40
N ARG A 555 29.47 -5.84 28.42
CA ARG A 555 30.59 -5.00 28.88
C ARG A 555 31.58 -4.74 27.74
N LEU A 556 31.98 -5.79 27.02
CA LEU A 556 32.92 -5.69 25.90
C LEU A 556 32.38 -4.82 24.75
N ILE A 557 31.07 -4.86 24.49
CA ILE A 557 30.44 -3.98 23.49
C ILE A 557 30.55 -2.52 23.94
N LEU A 558 30.20 -2.22 25.19
CA LEU A 558 30.16 -0.86 25.72
C LEU A 558 31.56 -0.25 25.89
N GLU A 559 32.56 -1.05 26.23
CA GLU A 559 33.97 -0.62 26.24
C GLU A 559 34.46 -0.17 24.85
N ARG A 560 33.96 -0.80 23.79
CA ARG A 560 34.32 -0.47 22.40
C ARG A 560 33.46 0.62 21.81
N THR A 561 32.19 0.69 22.20
CA THR A 561 31.21 1.63 21.63
C THR A 561 30.22 2.06 22.73
N PRO A 562 30.54 3.14 23.47
CA PRO A 562 29.69 3.61 24.56
C PRO A 562 28.37 4.14 24.01
N VAL A 563 27.27 3.41 24.22
CA VAL A 563 25.92 3.77 23.77
C VAL A 563 24.90 3.51 24.89
N PRO A 564 23.75 4.22 24.90
CA PRO A 564 22.67 3.94 25.84
C PRO A 564 22.21 2.48 25.79
N VAL A 565 21.93 1.90 26.94
CA VAL A 565 21.49 0.50 27.07
C VAL A 565 20.05 0.44 27.55
N ILE A 566 19.20 -0.28 26.81
CA ILE A 566 17.78 -0.38 27.11
C ILE A 566 17.47 -1.81 27.54
N PRO A 567 17.22 -2.05 28.84
CA PRO A 567 16.81 -3.35 29.32
C PRO A 567 15.36 -3.62 28.90
N MET A 568 15.10 -4.83 28.42
CA MET A 568 13.79 -5.30 28.00
C MET A 568 13.48 -6.66 28.61
N ALA A 569 12.20 -6.96 28.76
CA ALA A 569 11.74 -8.27 29.16
C ALA A 569 10.54 -8.74 28.34
N LEU A 570 10.60 -10.00 27.93
CA LEU A 570 9.52 -10.77 27.35
C LEU A 570 8.83 -11.61 28.43
N ARG A 571 7.52 -11.41 28.58
CA ARG A 571 6.64 -12.13 29.53
C ARG A 571 5.71 -13.09 28.80
N GLY A 572 5.36 -14.22 29.43
CA GLY A 572 4.28 -15.11 28.94
C GLY A 572 4.64 -16.08 27.80
N LEU A 573 5.93 -16.19 27.44
CA LEU A 573 6.41 -17.08 26.37
C LEU A 573 6.74 -18.52 26.83
N TRP A 574 6.96 -18.73 28.14
CA TRP A 574 7.22 -20.05 28.72
C TRP A 574 5.97 -20.95 28.64
N GLY A 575 6.11 -22.20 28.21
CA GLY A 575 4.99 -23.12 27.96
C GLY A 575 4.28 -22.95 26.61
N SER A 576 4.74 -22.05 25.74
CA SER A 576 4.27 -21.94 24.36
C SER A 576 4.93 -22.97 23.43
N PHE A 577 4.35 -23.21 22.25
CA PHE A 577 4.82 -24.19 21.25
C PHE A 577 6.32 -24.07 20.92
N PHE A 578 6.85 -22.84 20.87
CA PHE A 578 8.24 -22.56 20.53
C PHE A 578 9.19 -22.44 21.74
N SER A 579 8.72 -22.75 22.95
CA SER A 579 9.56 -22.83 24.16
C SER A 579 10.18 -24.23 24.34
N ARG A 580 11.16 -24.34 25.24
CA ARG A 580 11.77 -25.62 25.63
C ARG A 580 11.03 -26.37 26.73
N ASP A 581 9.81 -25.94 27.09
CA ASP A 581 9.02 -26.58 28.13
C ASP A 581 8.71 -28.06 27.77
N PRO A 582 9.10 -29.04 28.60
CA PRO A 582 8.81 -30.46 28.38
C PRO A 582 7.31 -30.79 28.37
N ASN A 583 6.44 -29.92 28.92
CA ASN A 583 4.98 -30.08 28.92
C ASN A 583 4.25 -29.34 27.79
N LYS A 584 4.98 -28.88 26.75
CA LYS A 584 4.41 -28.15 25.62
C LYS A 584 3.35 -28.98 24.86
N GLY A 585 2.23 -28.35 24.50
CA GLY A 585 1.20 -28.94 23.63
C GLY A 585 1.01 -28.11 22.37
N VAL A 586 0.75 -28.77 21.23
CA VAL A 586 0.60 -28.12 19.90
C VAL A 586 -0.51 -27.05 19.89
N PHE A 587 -1.54 -27.21 20.73
CA PHE A 587 -2.67 -26.28 20.88
C PHE A 587 -2.77 -25.67 22.29
N ARG A 588 -1.90 -26.05 23.24
CA ARG A 588 -1.89 -25.43 24.58
C ARG A 588 -1.29 -24.04 24.46
N ARG A 589 -2.08 -23.01 24.77
CA ARG A 589 -1.71 -21.58 24.75
C ARG A 589 -1.54 -20.93 23.35
N LEU A 590 -2.27 -21.39 22.33
CA LEU A 590 -2.61 -20.48 21.22
C LEU A 590 -3.30 -19.24 21.82
N TRP A 591 -2.87 -18.04 21.44
CA TRP A 591 -3.34 -16.76 21.98
C TRP A 591 -2.87 -16.43 23.41
N SER A 592 -1.73 -16.97 23.86
CA SER A 592 -1.12 -16.48 25.10
C SER A 592 -0.82 -14.99 25.00
N ARG A 593 -1.08 -14.27 26.10
CA ARG A 593 -0.68 -12.86 26.23
C ARG A 593 0.83 -12.82 26.37
N VAL A 594 1.50 -12.28 25.37
CA VAL A 594 2.93 -11.99 25.44
C VAL A 594 3.06 -10.50 25.71
N THR A 595 3.81 -10.12 26.74
CA THR A 595 4.07 -8.70 27.01
C THR A 595 5.54 -8.42 26.77
N LEU A 596 5.82 -7.48 25.87
CA LEU A 596 7.15 -6.90 25.73
C LEU A 596 7.20 -5.60 26.53
N VAL A 597 8.12 -5.53 27.49
CA VAL A 597 8.32 -4.36 28.34
C VAL A 597 9.73 -3.83 28.13
N ALA A 598 9.86 -2.56 27.77
CA ALA A 598 11.15 -1.85 27.80
C ALA A 598 11.22 -0.96 29.04
N GLY A 599 12.39 -0.94 29.67
CA GLY A 599 12.70 -0.06 30.80
C GLY A 599 13.32 1.26 30.36
N ALA A 600 13.59 2.12 31.34
CA ALA A 600 14.33 3.36 31.13
C ALA A 600 15.75 3.07 30.61
N PRO A 601 16.30 3.92 29.72
CA PRO A 601 17.67 3.78 29.24
C PRO A 601 18.67 3.98 30.39
N LEU A 602 19.70 3.16 30.39
CA LEU A 602 20.85 3.24 31.30
C LEU A 602 22.04 3.83 30.56
N THR A 603 22.89 4.58 31.27
CA THR A 603 24.17 5.01 30.69
C THR A 603 25.13 3.82 30.55
N PRO A 604 26.16 3.89 29.68
CA PRO A 604 27.15 2.83 29.54
C PRO A 604 27.81 2.44 30.88
N GLU A 605 28.03 3.41 31.76
CA GLU A 605 28.69 3.22 33.07
C GLU A 605 27.77 2.48 34.06
N GLU A 606 26.46 2.73 34.00
CA GLU A 606 25.46 2.09 34.86
C GLU A 606 25.14 0.65 34.41
N ALA A 607 25.30 0.36 33.13
CA ALA A 607 24.89 -0.88 32.46
C ALA A 607 25.80 -2.09 32.76
N THR A 608 26.13 -2.30 34.03
CA THR A 608 26.86 -3.50 34.49
C THR A 608 26.01 -4.77 34.33
N GLN A 609 26.65 -5.94 34.19
CA GLN A 609 25.94 -7.23 34.03
C GLN A 609 24.94 -7.49 35.16
N LYS A 610 25.29 -7.15 36.40
CA LYS A 610 24.44 -7.34 37.58
C LYS A 610 23.21 -6.43 37.52
N VAL A 611 23.41 -5.13 37.28
CA VAL A 611 22.33 -4.14 37.19
C VAL A 611 21.38 -4.49 36.04
N LEU A 612 21.90 -4.83 34.86
CA LEU A 612 21.09 -5.23 33.71
C LEU A 612 20.25 -6.47 34.01
N ARG A 613 20.84 -7.47 34.66
CA ARG A 613 20.11 -8.69 35.02
C ARG A 613 18.98 -8.39 36.02
N GLU A 614 19.27 -7.61 37.06
CA GLU A 614 18.28 -7.20 38.06
C GLU A 614 17.14 -6.42 37.41
N ARG A 615 17.46 -5.49 36.51
CA ARG A 615 16.46 -4.69 35.79
C ARG A 615 15.60 -5.54 34.86
N VAL A 616 16.19 -6.48 34.12
CA VAL A 616 15.44 -7.40 33.26
C VAL A 616 14.55 -8.35 34.09
N ILE A 617 14.99 -8.80 35.26
CA ILE A 617 14.16 -9.60 36.18
C ILE A 617 12.97 -8.80 36.69
N GLU A 618 13.19 -7.55 37.11
CA GLU A 618 12.14 -6.63 37.56
C GLU A 618 11.12 -6.37 36.43
N LEU A 619 11.62 -6.09 35.22
CA LEU A 619 10.79 -5.90 34.03
C LEU A 619 10.06 -7.17 33.61
N ARG A 620 10.58 -8.38 33.87
CA ARG A 620 9.86 -9.63 33.62
C ARG A 620 8.71 -9.81 34.61
N GLY A 621 8.92 -9.44 35.88
CA GLY A 621 7.98 -9.70 36.96
C GLY A 621 7.86 -11.19 37.31
N GLN A 622 6.87 -11.54 38.14
CA GLN A 622 6.54 -12.95 38.42
C GLN A 622 5.92 -13.61 37.18
N SER A 623 6.42 -14.79 36.80
CA SER A 623 5.84 -15.59 35.72
C SER A 623 4.40 -15.93 36.09
N LEU A 624 3.44 -15.48 35.29
CA LEU A 624 2.05 -15.93 35.32
C LEU A 624 1.87 -17.22 34.50
#